data_AF-A0A2W0AAT9-F1
#
_entry.id   AF-A0A2W0AAT9-F1
#
_cell.length_a   1.000
_cell.length_b   1.000
_cell.length_c   1.000
_cell.angle_alpha   90.00
_cell.angle_beta   90.00
_cell.angle_gamma   90.00
#
_symmetry.space_group_name_H-M   'P 1'
#
loop_
_entity.id
_entity.type
_entity.pdbx_description
1 polymer ?
#
loop_
_entity_poly.entity_id
_entity_poly.type
_entity_poly.pdbx_seq_one_letter_code
_entity_poly.pdbx_strand_id
1 'polypeptide(L)'
;MKKNLITAVLMTIATTILLGLVYPLLVTGMAQVIFPKQANGQLIQQDGKTVGSRIIGQGFSGPAYFHSRPSAAGTGYDAANSAGSNFGPTNQKLIDRVKGDVASARADNPGQ
;
A
#
# COMPACT_ATOMS: atom_id res chain seq x y z
N MET A 1 34.04 22.28 25.39
CA MET A 1 32.58 22.22 25.15
C MET A 1 32.13 22.89 23.86
N LYS A 2 32.45 24.18 23.60
CA LYS A 2 32.04 24.89 22.35
C LYS A 2 32.43 24.17 21.05
N LYS A 3 33.65 23.65 20.96
CA LYS A 3 34.16 22.91 19.79
C LYS A 3 33.32 21.65 19.49
N ASN A 4 32.97 20.89 20.52
CA ASN A 4 32.14 19.69 20.38
C ASN A 4 30.71 20.03 19.94
N LEU A 5 30.15 21.14 20.43
CA LEU A 5 28.82 21.61 20.02
C LEU A 5 28.81 21.98 18.53
N ILE A 6 29.83 22.69 18.05
CA ILE A 6 29.96 23.04 16.63
C ILE A 6 30.08 21.78 15.77
N THR A 7 30.95 20.84 16.15
CA THR A 7 31.11 19.57 15.43
C THR A 7 29.79 18.79 15.38
N ALA A 8 29.05 18.71 16.49
CA ALA A 8 27.77 18.01 16.54
C ALA A 8 26.75 18.63 15.58
N VAL A 9 26.61 19.97 15.57
CA VAL A 9 25.70 20.67 14.66
C VAL A 9 26.08 20.45 13.20
N LEU A 10 27.37 20.56 12.86
CA LEU A 10 27.84 20.32 11.50
C LEU A 10 27.60 18.88 11.05
N MET A 11 27.85 17.90 11.92
CA MET A 11 27.55 16.51 11.62
C MET A 11 26.06 16.27 11.39
N THR A 12 25.19 16.86 12.21
CA THR A 12 23.74 16.78 12.02
C THR A 12 23.31 17.37 10.67
N ILE A 13 23.85 18.53 10.28
CA ILE A 13 23.55 19.13 8.97
C ILE A 13 24.07 18.25 7.84
N ALA A 14 25.32 17.79 7.94
CA ALA A 14 25.95 16.95 6.91
C ALA A 14 25.18 15.64 6.69
N THR A 15 24.79 14.95 7.77
CA THR A 15 24.03 13.71 7.66
C THR A 15 22.60 13.96 7.21
N THR A 16 21.98 15.08 7.58
CA THR A 16 20.65 15.48 7.08
C THR A 16 20.67 15.72 5.57
N ILE A 17 21.68 16.44 5.06
CA ILE A 17 21.82 16.68 3.63
C ILE A 17 22.12 15.36 2.90
N LEU A 18 23.05 14.56 3.43
CA LEU A 18 23.44 13.31 2.80
C LEU A 18 22.28 12.31 2.72
N LEU A 19 21.57 12.09 3.83
CA LEU A 19 20.54 11.05 3.94
C LEU A 19 19.14 11.54 3.58
N GLY A 20 18.88 12.84 3.73
CA GLY A 20 17.58 13.46 3.43
C GLY A 20 17.47 14.04 2.01
N LEU A 21 18.59 14.38 1.36
CA LEU A 21 18.58 14.95 0.01
C LEU A 21 19.39 14.12 -0.98
N VAL A 22 20.70 13.94 -0.73
CA VAL A 22 21.60 13.30 -1.69
C VAL A 22 21.15 11.86 -1.96
N TYR A 23 20.91 11.08 -0.91
CA TYR A 23 20.51 9.69 -1.05
C TYR A 23 19.14 9.51 -1.74
N PRO A 24 18.04 10.17 -1.31
CA PRO A 24 16.75 10.02 -1.99
C PRO A 24 16.77 10.47 -3.46
N LEU A 25 17.49 11.55 -3.79
CA LEU A 25 17.60 12.03 -5.17
C LEU A 25 18.38 11.06 -6.05
N LEU A 26 19.50 10.52 -5.57
CA LEU A 26 20.27 9.52 -6.31
C LEU A 26 19.44 8.26 -6.57
N VAL A 27 18.80 7.72 -5.53
CA VAL A 27 17.95 6.52 -5.66
C VAL A 27 16.78 6.78 -6.60
N THR A 28 16.10 7.93 -6.48
CA THR A 28 14.98 8.29 -7.35
C THR A 28 15.43 8.45 -8.80
N GLY A 29 16.55 9.15 -9.04
CA GLY A 29 17.11 9.33 -10.38
C GLY A 29 17.46 7.99 -11.03
N MET A 30 18.16 7.11 -10.30
CA MET A 30 18.49 5.77 -10.79
C MET A 30 17.23 4.93 -11.06
N ALA A 31 16.24 4.96 -10.16
CA ALA A 31 15.00 4.22 -10.33
C ALA A 31 14.22 4.68 -11.56
N GLN A 32 14.19 5.99 -11.85
CA GLN A 32 13.53 6.53 -13.05
C GLN A 32 14.24 6.13 -14.34
N VAL A 33 15.58 6.04 -14.35
CA VAL A 33 16.34 5.63 -15.55
C VAL A 33 16.22 4.13 -15.80
N ILE A 34 16.35 3.31 -14.75
CA ILE A 34 16.45 1.86 -14.90
C ILE A 34 15.07 1.19 -14.89
N PHE A 35 14.14 1.68 -14.06
CA PHE A 35 12.83 1.06 -13.80
C PHE A 35 11.67 2.09 -13.79
N PRO A 36 11.48 2.89 -14.84
CA PRO A 36 10.51 3.99 -14.84
C PRO A 36 9.07 3.53 -14.56
N LYS A 37 8.65 2.36 -15.08
CA LYS A 37 7.28 1.88 -14.86
C LYS A 37 7.02 1.54 -13.39
N GLN A 38 8.00 0.94 -12.72
CA GLN A 38 7.94 0.55 -11.31
C GLN A 38 8.07 1.76 -10.40
N ALA A 39 9.00 2.67 -10.69
CA ALA A 39 9.21 3.91 -9.94
C ALA A 39 7.96 4.80 -9.93
N ASN A 40 7.18 4.76 -11.00
CA ASN A 40 5.93 5.52 -11.13
C ASN A 40 4.68 4.71 -10.73
N GLY A 41 4.83 3.61 -9.98
CA GLY A 41 3.71 2.89 -9.36
C GLY A 41 2.96 1.91 -10.27
N GLN A 42 3.52 1.53 -11.42
CA GLN A 42 2.97 0.51 -12.33
C GLN A 42 1.50 0.75 -12.73
N LEU A 43 1.17 2.01 -13.02
CA LEU A 43 -0.17 2.43 -13.38
C LEU A 43 -0.69 1.71 -14.63
N ILE A 44 -1.98 1.38 -14.63
CA ILE A 44 -2.71 0.82 -15.75
C ILE A 44 -3.62 1.92 -16.30
N GLN A 45 -3.53 2.14 -17.61
CA GLN A 45 -4.35 3.12 -18.31
C GLN A 45 -5.23 2.42 -19.33
N GLN A 46 -6.47 2.89 -19.44
CA GLN A 46 -7.43 2.50 -20.46
C GLN A 46 -8.05 3.77 -21.03
N ASP A 47 -8.04 3.92 -22.35
CA ASP A 47 -8.59 5.09 -23.06
C ASP A 47 -8.07 6.44 -22.53
N GLY A 48 -6.77 6.50 -22.21
CA GLY A 48 -6.12 7.70 -21.68
C GLY A 48 -6.45 8.04 -20.22
N LYS A 49 -7.20 7.18 -19.52
CA LYS A 49 -7.53 7.34 -18.10
C LYS A 49 -6.82 6.29 -17.26
N THR A 50 -6.27 6.70 -16.13
CA THR A 50 -5.72 5.78 -15.13
C THR A 50 -6.85 5.03 -14.45
N VAL A 51 -6.90 3.72 -14.64
CA VAL A 51 -7.93 2.82 -14.07
C VAL A 51 -7.42 2.06 -12.85
N GLY A 52 -6.13 2.10 -12.57
CA GLY A 52 -5.54 1.48 -11.39
C GLY A 52 -4.03 1.32 -11.47
N SER A 53 -3.50 0.41 -10.66
CA SER A 53 -2.10 0.01 -10.65
C SER A 53 -2.01 -1.52 -10.61
N ARG A 54 -0.98 -2.07 -11.24
CA ARG A 54 -0.70 -3.52 -11.21
C ARG A 54 -0.48 -4.07 -9.80
N ILE A 55 -0.09 -3.22 -8.85
CA ILE A 55 0.24 -3.61 -7.47
C ILE A 55 -0.81 -3.17 -6.44
N ILE A 56 -1.95 -2.61 -6.88
CA ILE A 56 -3.03 -2.18 -5.99
C ILE A 56 -4.29 -2.97 -6.31
N GLY A 57 -4.82 -3.66 -5.29
CA GLY A 57 -6.11 -4.34 -5.37
C GLY A 57 -7.27 -3.35 -5.26
N GLN A 58 -8.38 -3.66 -5.92
CA GLN A 58 -9.62 -2.89 -5.87
C GLN A 58 -10.76 -3.76 -5.32
N GLY A 59 -11.77 -3.11 -4.76
CA GLY A 59 -12.99 -3.78 -4.33
C GLY A 59 -13.86 -4.13 -5.53
N PHE A 60 -13.85 -5.40 -5.92
CA PHE A 60 -14.76 -5.93 -6.93
C PHE A 60 -15.91 -6.65 -6.26
N SER A 61 -17.14 -6.18 -6.49
CA SER A 61 -18.39 -6.78 -5.98
C SER A 61 -19.34 -7.24 -7.09
N GLY A 62 -19.01 -6.97 -8.36
CA GLY A 62 -19.84 -7.39 -9.48
C GLY A 62 -19.74 -8.91 -9.73
N PRO A 63 -20.83 -9.56 -10.18
CA PRO A 63 -20.87 -11.02 -10.36
C PRO A 63 -19.95 -11.53 -11.48
N ALA A 64 -19.58 -10.67 -12.42
CA ALA A 64 -18.70 -11.01 -13.54
C ALA A 64 -17.19 -10.92 -13.19
N TYR A 65 -16.85 -10.41 -12.00
CA TYR A 65 -15.46 -10.20 -11.59
C TYR A 65 -15.03 -11.26 -10.59
N PHE A 66 -13.72 -11.50 -10.55
CA PHE A 66 -13.13 -12.18 -9.40
C PHE A 66 -13.27 -11.30 -8.16
N HIS A 67 -13.78 -11.88 -7.08
CA HIS A 67 -13.93 -11.16 -5.82
C HIS A 67 -12.59 -11.07 -5.10
N SER A 68 -12.21 -9.85 -4.73
CA SER A 68 -10.97 -9.57 -4.01
C SER A 68 -11.04 -10.00 -2.54
N ARG A 69 -9.89 -10.28 -1.92
CA ARG A 69 -9.82 -10.62 -0.49
C ARG A 69 -10.31 -9.46 0.39
N PRO A 70 -11.20 -9.68 1.37
CA PRO A 70 -11.71 -8.60 2.22
C PRO A 70 -10.60 -7.74 2.81
N SER A 71 -10.72 -6.43 2.68
CA SER A 71 -9.76 -5.47 3.19
C SER A 71 -10.42 -4.52 4.19
N ALA A 72 -9.63 -4.10 5.19
CA ALA A 72 -10.04 -3.20 6.27
C ALA A 72 -9.40 -1.81 6.13
N ALA A 73 -8.77 -1.54 4.98
CA ALA A 73 -8.20 -0.25 4.64
C ALA A 73 -9.32 0.79 4.44
N GLY A 74 -9.49 1.70 5.40
CA GLY A 74 -10.53 2.73 5.37
C GLY A 74 -11.92 2.11 5.21
N THR A 75 -12.58 2.38 4.08
CA THR A 75 -13.92 1.84 3.74
C THR A 75 -13.88 0.52 2.96
N GLY A 76 -12.71 -0.08 2.76
CA GLY A 76 -12.59 -1.42 2.19
C GLY A 76 -11.42 -1.61 1.23
N TYR A 77 -10.98 -0.57 0.49
CA TYR A 77 -9.82 -0.60 -0.41
C TYR A 77 -9.29 0.84 -0.64
N ASP A 78 -9.32 1.66 0.40
CA ASP A 78 -8.91 3.06 0.30
C ASP A 78 -7.38 3.17 0.18
N ALA A 79 -6.88 3.67 -0.95
CA ALA A 79 -5.45 3.81 -1.20
C ALA A 79 -4.76 4.84 -0.28
N ALA A 80 -5.50 5.75 0.35
CA ALA A 80 -4.96 6.67 1.36
C ALA A 80 -4.79 6.02 2.74
N ASN A 81 -5.34 4.83 2.95
CA ASN A 81 -5.30 4.10 4.22
C ASN A 81 -4.66 2.73 4.04
N SER A 82 -3.61 2.43 4.81
CA SER A 82 -2.97 1.10 4.78
C SER A 82 -3.06 0.46 6.16
N ALA A 83 -4.02 -0.45 6.33
CA ALA A 83 -4.29 -1.08 7.61
C ALA A 83 -4.88 -2.49 7.46
N GLY A 84 -4.61 -3.34 8.45
CA GLY A 84 -5.27 -4.62 8.65
C GLY A 84 -6.47 -4.51 9.59
N SER A 85 -7.28 -5.56 9.67
CA SER A 85 -8.41 -5.62 10.63
C SER A 85 -7.96 -5.75 12.09
N ASN A 86 -6.73 -6.20 12.33
CA ASN A 86 -6.08 -6.30 13.64
C ASN A 86 -6.88 -7.07 14.72
N PHE A 87 -7.78 -7.97 14.31
CA PHE A 87 -8.51 -8.82 15.24
C PHE A 87 -7.71 -10.07 15.62
N GLY A 88 -7.69 -10.40 16.91
CA GLY A 88 -7.14 -11.66 17.41
C GLY A 88 -8.04 -12.87 17.07
N PRO A 89 -7.49 -14.09 17.18
CA PRO A 89 -8.19 -15.31 16.78
C PRO A 89 -9.46 -15.62 17.59
N THR A 90 -9.55 -15.14 18.83
CA THR A 90 -10.71 -15.32 19.72
C THR A 90 -11.70 -14.16 19.66
N ASN A 91 -11.48 -13.16 18.79
CA ASN A 91 -12.36 -11.99 18.71
C ASN A 91 -13.68 -12.34 18.02
N GLN A 92 -14.80 -12.09 18.71
CA GLN A 92 -16.13 -12.42 18.18
C GLN A 92 -16.42 -11.72 16.84
N LYS A 93 -15.98 -10.46 16.65
CA LYS A 93 -16.19 -9.74 15.39
C LYS A 93 -15.52 -10.44 14.21
N LEU A 94 -14.34 -11.05 14.42
CA LEU A 94 -13.67 -11.81 13.38
C LEU A 94 -14.44 -13.10 13.06
N ILE A 95 -14.87 -13.82 14.09
CA ILE A 95 -15.64 -15.06 13.96
C ILE A 95 -16.92 -14.80 13.17
N ASP A 96 -17.66 -13.75 13.52
CA ASP A 96 -18.92 -13.39 12.86
C ASP A 96 -18.69 -12.95 11.42
N ARG A 97 -17.66 -12.13 11.16
CA ARG A 97 -17.29 -11.70 9.81
C ARG A 97 -16.97 -12.89 8.92
N VAL A 98 -16.13 -13.82 9.38
CA VAL A 98 -15.74 -15.01 8.61
C VAL A 98 -16.96 -15.90 8.33
N LYS A 99 -17.85 -16.10 9.30
CA LYS A 99 -19.09 -16.85 9.09
C LYS A 99 -19.95 -16.20 8.00
N GLY A 100 -20.11 -14.88 8.03
CA GLY A 100 -20.85 -14.12 7.02
C GLY A 100 -20.22 -14.18 5.63
N ASP A 101 -18.90 -14.00 5.55
CA ASP A 101 -18.13 -14.08 4.30
C ASP A 101 -18.27 -15.47 3.66
N VAL A 102 -18.17 -16.55 4.44
CA VAL A 102 -18.30 -17.93 3.95
C VAL A 102 -19.72 -18.21 3.46
N ALA A 103 -20.75 -17.75 4.17
CA ALA A 103 -22.13 -17.92 3.74
C ALA A 103 -22.39 -17.19 2.40
N SER A 104 -21.90 -15.96 2.26
CA SER A 104 -22.04 -15.16 1.04
C SER A 104 -21.29 -15.81 -0.13
N ALA A 105 -20.03 -16.22 0.09
CA ALA A 105 -19.21 -16.85 -0.95
C ALA A 105 -19.83 -18.15 -1.49
N ARG A 106 -20.46 -18.96 -0.63
CA ARG A 106 -21.18 -20.17 -1.06
C ARG A 106 -22.43 -19.86 -1.87
N ALA A 107 -23.17 -18.82 -1.48
CA ALA A 107 -24.35 -18.38 -2.22
C ALA A 107 -23.99 -17.85 -3.62
N ASP A 108 -22.87 -17.10 -3.71
CA ASP A 108 -22.38 -16.54 -4.96
C ASP A 108 -21.77 -17.61 -5.90
N ASN A 109 -21.36 -18.76 -5.36
CA ASN A 109 -20.70 -19.84 -6.11
C ASN A 109 -21.38 -21.21 -5.87
N PRO A 110 -22.63 -21.41 -6.32
CA PRO A 110 -23.44 -22.60 -5.97
C PRO A 110 -22.94 -23.92 -6.60
N GLY A 111 -21.98 -23.86 -7.53
CA GLY A 111 -21.39 -25.01 -8.20
C GLY A 111 -20.04 -25.49 -7.63
N GLN A 112 -19.59 -24.91 -6.51
CA GLN A 112 -18.35 -25.29 -5.82
C GLN A 112 -18.58 -25.75 -4.38
#